data_AF-Q12LJ4-F1
#
_entry.id   AF-Q12LJ4-F1
#
_cell.length_a   1.000
_cell.length_b   1.000
_cell.length_c   1.000
_cell.angle_alpha   90.00
_cell.angle_beta   90.00
_cell.angle_gamma   90.00
#
_symmetry.space_group_name_H-M   'P 1'
#
loop_
_entity.id
_entity.type
_entity.pdbx_description
1 polymer ?
#
loop_
_entity_poly.entity_id
_entity_poly.type
_entity_poly.pdbx_seq_one_letter_code
_entity_poly.pdbx_strand_id
1 'polypeptide(L)' 'MLASIIARLFRFKTALILFSFAALCWLAVNFIGSTVDSQGILHEPFFLVPIGWLFIFAGLFAALGASLRKLMTG' A
#
# COMPACT_ATOMS: atom_id res chain seq x y z
N MET A 1 11.68 9.41 -25.78
CA MET A 1 10.44 9.66 -24.98
C MET A 1 9.91 8.39 -24.30
N LEU A 2 9.81 7.25 -24.99
CA LEU A 2 9.30 6.00 -24.39
C LEU A 2 10.25 5.39 -23.34
N ALA A 3 11.56 5.32 -23.61
CA ALA A 3 12.55 4.76 -22.69
C ALA A 3 12.66 5.52 -21.35
N SER A 4 12.48 6.84 -21.36
CA SER A 4 12.51 7.66 -20.15
C SER A 4 11.26 7.49 -19.27
N ILE A 5 10.11 7.16 -19.87
CA ILE A 5 8.87 6.80 -19.15
C ILE A 5 9.03 5.43 -18.47
N ILE A 6 9.59 4.45 -19.19
CA ILE A 6 9.83 3.10 -18.66
C ILE A 6 10.86 3.13 -17.50
N ALA A 7 11.94 3.90 -17.64
CA ALA A 7 12.91 4.10 -16.56
C ALA A 7 12.28 4.80 -15.34
N ARG A 8 11.29 5.67 -15.56
CA ARG A 8 10.56 6.33 -14.48
C ARG A 8 9.63 5.38 -13.74
N LEU A 9 8.90 4.51 -14.45
CA LEU A 9 8.12 3.41 -13.88
C LEU A 9 9.01 2.47 -13.04
N PHE A 10 10.22 2.15 -13.54
CA PHE A 10 11.18 1.33 -12.80
C PHE A 10 11.58 1.93 -11.44
N ARG A 11 11.59 3.27 -11.34
CA ARG A 11 11.98 3.99 -10.12
C ARG A 11 10.88 4.05 -9.05
N PHE A 12 9.61 3.90 -9.45
CA PHE A 12 8.47 3.85 -8.55
C PHE A 12 8.01 2.42 -8.22
N LYS A 13 8.72 1.39 -8.70
CA LYS A 13 8.39 -0.03 -8.46
C LYS A 13 8.16 -0.36 -7.00
N THR A 14 9.02 0.11 -6.11
CA THR A 14 8.87 -0.14 -4.66
C THR A 14 7.57 0.45 -4.11
N ALA A 15 7.23 1.68 -4.50
CA ALA A 15 5.98 2.31 -4.09
C ALA A 15 4.76 1.57 -4.67
N LEU A 16 4.83 1.14 -5.93
CA LEU A 16 3.76 0.37 -6.57
C LEU A 16 3.51 -0.96 -5.86
N ILE A 17 4.57 -1.71 -5.53
CA ILE A 17 4.47 -2.96 -4.77
C ILE A 17 3.79 -2.72 -3.41
N LEU A 18 4.23 -1.69 -2.68
CA LEU A 18 3.66 -1.35 -1.38
C LEU A 18 2.17 -0.99 -1.49
N PHE A 19 1.77 -0.19 -2.48
CA PHE A 19 0.35 0.11 -2.72
C PHE A 19 -0.46 -1.12 -3.14
N SER A 20 0.12 -2.05 -3.90
CA SER A 20 -0.54 -3.33 -4.20
C SER A 20 -0.79 -4.15 -2.94
N PHE A 21 0.18 -4.25 -2.03
CA PHE A 21 -0.02 -4.92 -0.74
C PHE A 21 -1.08 -4.23 0.12
N ALA A 22 -1.08 -2.89 0.17
CA ALA A 22 -2.15 -2.15 0.83
C ALA A 22 -3.53 -2.49 0.27
N ALA A 23 -3.68 -2.50 -1.06
CA ALA A 23 -4.94 -2.85 -1.73
C ALA A 23 -5.36 -4.30 -1.40
N LEU A 24 -4.42 -5.24 -1.39
CA LEU A 24 -4.68 -6.62 -0.99
C LEU A 24 -5.17 -6.74 0.46
N CYS A 25 -4.60 -5.96 1.40
CA CYS A 25 -5.08 -5.92 2.78
C CYS A 25 -6.54 -5.45 2.86
N TRP A 26 -6.89 -4.37 2.15
CA TRP A 26 -8.26 -3.86 2.13
C TRP A 26 -9.24 -4.83 1.48
N LEU A 27 -8.86 -5.48 0.38
CA LEU A 27 -9.67 -6.53 -0.26
C LEU A 27 -9.87 -7.72 0.70
N ALA A 28 -8.82 -8.15 1.39
CA ALA A 28 -8.89 -9.25 2.34
C ALA A 28 -9.80 -8.92 3.54
N VAL A 29 -9.79 -7.69 4.07
CA VAL A 29 -10.73 -7.27 5.12
C VAL A 29 -12.18 -7.41 4.65
N ASN A 30 -12.49 -6.94 3.45
CA ASN A 30 -13.84 -7.04 2.90
C ASN A 30 -14.26 -8.48 2.60
N PHE A 31 -13.31 -9.31 2.15
CA PHE A 31 -13.59 -10.71 1.80
C PHE A 31 -13.77 -11.61 3.02
N ILE A 32 -12.97 -11.41 4.06
CA ILE A 32 -13.09 -12.15 5.34
C ILE A 32 -14.35 -11.69 6.10
N GLY A 33 -14.66 -10.39 6.04
CA GLY A 33 -15.82 -9.81 6.70
C GLY A 33 -15.69 -9.74 8.23
N SER A 34 -16.80 -9.43 8.88
CA SER A 34 -16.90 -9.39 10.34
C SER A 34 -18.16 -10.12 10.80
N THR A 35 -18.08 -10.77 11.95
CA THR A 35 -19.21 -11.50 12.55
C THR A 35 -19.26 -11.22 14.04
N VAL A 36 -20.45 -11.28 14.63
CA VAL A 36 -20.64 -11.18 16.07
C VAL A 36 -21.05 -12.54 16.60
N ASP A 37 -20.37 -13.03 17.63
CA ASP A 37 -20.70 -14.32 18.22
C ASP A 37 -21.88 -14.26 19.21
N SER A 38 -22.23 -15.40 19.80
CA SER A 38 -23.35 -15.50 20.74
C SER A 38 -23.12 -14.77 22.07
N GLN A 39 -21.89 -14.37 22.37
CA GLN A 39 -21.54 -13.56 23.54
C GLN A 39 -21.49 -12.06 23.21
N GLY A 40 -21.82 -11.68 21.97
CA GLY A 40 -21.77 -10.29 21.51
C GLY A 40 -20.36 -9.80 21.18
N ILE A 41 -19.38 -10.70 21.03
CA ILE A 41 -18.01 -10.34 20.69
C ILE A 41 -17.86 -10.23 19.17
N LEU A 42 -17.24 -9.14 18.71
CA LEU A 42 -16.95 -8.89 17.31
C LEU A 42 -15.66 -9.60 16.88
N HIS A 43 -15.79 -10.47 15.88
CA HIS A 43 -14.70 -11.16 15.21
C HIS A 43 -14.49 -10.54 13.83
N GLU A 44 -13.43 -9.77 13.68
CA GLU A 44 -13.04 -9.13 12.42
C GLU A 44 -11.53 -9.23 12.22
N PRO A 45 -11.02 -9.20 10.97
CA PRO A 45 -9.60 -9.25 10.67
C PRO A 45 -8.93 -7.90 10.93
N PHE A 46 -9.09 -7.36 12.15
CA PHE A 46 -8.65 -6.03 12.55
C PHE A 46 -7.17 -5.78 12.23
N PHE A 47 -6.33 -6.80 12.36
CA PHE A 47 -4.89 -6.71 12.09
C PHE A 47 -4.54 -6.24 10.67
N LEU A 48 -5.38 -6.55 9.67
CA LEU A 48 -5.14 -6.18 8.28
C LEU A 48 -5.30 -4.67 8.05
N VAL A 49 -6.11 -3.98 8.85
CA VAL A 49 -6.36 -2.54 8.70
C VAL A 49 -5.11 -1.72 9.05
N PRO A 50 -4.48 -1.85 10.24
CA PRO A 50 -3.21 -1.19 10.54
C PRO A 50 -2.08 -1.54 9.56
N ILE A 51 -2.01 -2.80 9.11
CA ILE A 51 -0.99 -3.23 8.12
C ILE A 51 -1.23 -2.56 6.76
N GLY A 52 -2.48 -2.47 6.31
CA GLY A 52 -2.84 -1.76 5.09
C GLY A 52 -2.39 -0.29 5.14
N TRP A 53 -2.64 0.40 6.26
CA TRP A 53 -2.15 1.76 6.48
C TRP A 53 -0.63 1.86 6.49
N LEU A 54 0.06 0.93 7.13
CA LEU A 54 1.53 0.88 7.14
C LEU A 54 2.09 0.79 5.71
N PHE A 55 1.51 -0.05 4.85
CA PHE A 55 1.90 -0.15 3.45
C PHE A 55 1.61 1.13 2.65
N ILE A 56 0.48 1.81 2.91
CA ILE A 56 0.18 3.12 2.30
C ILE A 56 1.26 4.14 2.69
N PHE A 57 1.56 4.29 3.97
CA PHE A 57 2.57 5.26 4.42
C PHE A 57 3.95 4.93 3.87
N ALA A 58 4.37 3.67 3.91
CA ALA A 58 5.63 3.24 3.32
C ALA A 58 5.69 3.54 1.80
N GLY A 59 4.60 3.27 1.07
CA GLY A 59 4.48 3.56 -0.36
C GLY A 59 4.58 5.06 -0.65
N LEU A 60 3.94 5.90 0.17
CA LEU A 60 4.03 7.35 0.08
C LEU A 60 5.47 7.84 0.30
N PHE A 61 6.14 7.40 1.37
CA PHE A 61 7.54 7.77 1.63
C PHE A 61 8.48 7.33 0.51
N ALA A 62 8.28 6.13 -0.03
CA ALA A 62 9.06 5.64 -1.18
C ALA A 62 8.85 6.52 -2.43
N ALA A 63 7.60 6.89 -2.74
CA ALA A 63 7.28 7.74 -3.88
C ALA A 63 7.80 9.17 -3.69
N LEU A 64 7.67 9.75 -2.49
CA LEU A 64 8.22 11.05 -2.12
C LEU A 64 9.74 11.06 -2.24
N GLY A 65 10.44 10.08 -1.64
CA GLY A 65 11.89 9.97 -1.73
C GLY A 65 12.39 9.78 -3.18
N ALA A 66 11.66 9.02 -4.01
CA ALA A 66 11.96 8.91 -5.43
C ALA A 66 11.74 10.24 -6.20
N SER A 67 10.75 11.03 -5.80
CA SER A 67 10.44 12.33 -6.40
C SER A 67 11.45 13.41 -6.00
N LEU A 68 11.80 13.49 -4.72
CA LEU A 68 12.80 14.41 -4.18
C LEU A 68 14.18 14.15 -4.79
N ARG A 69 14.61 12.88 -4.86
CA ARG A 69 15.86 12.54 -5.56
C ARG A 69 15.85 12.99 -7.02
N LYS A 70 14.69 12.99 -7.69
CA LYS A 70 14.59 13.51 -9.06
C LYS A 70 14.84 15.01 -9.13
N LEU A 71 14.29 15.74 -8.17
CA LEU A 71 14.38 17.20 -8.12
C LEU A 71 15.80 17.66 -7.78
N MET A 72 16.53 16.89 -6.96
CA MET A 72 17.91 17.23 -6.57
C MET A 72 18.97 16.83 -7.61
N THR A 73 18.72 15.79 -8.42
CA THR A 73 19.70 15.25 -9.38
C THR A 73 19.32 15.52 -10.84
N GLY A 74 18.31 16.34 -11.10
CA GLY A 74 17.81 16.69 -12.43
C GLY A 74 17.85 18.18 -12.62
#